data_AF-A0AAE3DGM2-F1
#
_entry.id   AF-A0AAE3DGM2-F1
#
_cell.length_a   1.000
_cell.length_b   1.000
_cell.length_c   1.000
_cell.angle_alpha   90.00
_cell.angle_beta   90.00
_cell.angle_gamma   90.00
#
_symmetry.space_group_name_H-M   'P 1'
#
loop_
_entity.id
_entity.type
_entity.pdbx_description
1 polymer ?
#
loop_
_entity_poly.entity_id
_entity_poly.type
_entity_poly.pdbx_seq_one_letter_code
_entity_poly.pdbx_strand_id
1 'polypeptide(L)'
;MNDDQNYFFYPENLSEKALFFGWTGINLVIIAVGLVLSTLIFFFSFVWVPLLITLLYMVLTFTTDNQSLLKVIQRYINYLFLDQLEYFWGEPKY
;
A
#
# COMPACT_ATOMS: atom_id res chain seq x y z
N MET A 1 -22.97 -29.97 33.68
CA MET A 1 -22.30 -29.93 32.37
C MET A 1 -21.89 -28.49 32.17
N ASN A 2 -20.63 -28.16 32.46
CA ASN A 2 -20.12 -26.79 32.37
C ASN A 2 -19.89 -26.43 30.91
N ASP A 3 -20.53 -25.36 30.49
CA ASP A 3 -20.42 -24.74 29.19
C ASP A 3 -19.20 -23.81 29.20
N ASP A 4 -18.01 -24.39 29.18
CA ASP A 4 -16.76 -23.66 29.01
C ASP A 4 -16.63 -23.30 27.52
N GLN A 5 -17.47 -22.37 27.07
CA GLN A 5 -17.34 -21.66 25.79
C GLN A 5 -16.02 -20.89 25.81
N ASN A 6 -14.93 -21.60 25.55
CA ASN A 6 -13.66 -21.01 25.19
C ASN A 6 -13.87 -20.29 23.86
N TYR A 7 -14.24 -19.01 23.96
CA TYR A 7 -14.31 -18.07 22.85
C TYR A 7 -12.90 -17.95 22.27
N PHE A 8 -12.58 -18.83 21.32
CA PHE A 8 -11.29 -18.81 20.64
C PHE A 8 -11.33 -17.64 19.66
N PHE A 9 -10.85 -16.49 20.11
CA PHE A 9 -10.59 -15.34 19.23
C PHE A 9 -9.48 -15.75 18.25
N TYR A 10 -9.87 -16.37 17.13
CA TYR A 10 -8.99 -16.52 15.99
C TYR A 10 -8.85 -15.13 15.37
N PRO A 11 -7.64 -14.54 15.30
CA PRO A 11 -7.48 -13.28 14.59
C PRO A 11 -7.90 -13.51 13.14
N GLU A 12 -8.84 -12.70 12.64
CA GLU A 12 -9.40 -12.82 11.29
C GLU A 12 -8.32 -12.71 10.19
N ASN A 13 -7.10 -12.27 10.54
CA ASN A 13 -6.06 -11.87 9.61
C ASN A 13 -4.63 -12.24 10.07
N LEU A 14 -4.34 -13.53 10.28
CA LEU A 14 -2.98 -14.02 10.59
C LEU A 14 -1.87 -13.62 9.59
N SER A 15 -2.23 -13.13 8.40
CA SER A 15 -1.29 -12.72 7.35
C SER A 15 -1.30 -11.21 7.06
N GLU A 16 -2.02 -10.42 7.86
CA GLU A 16 -1.99 -8.97 7.66
C GLU A 16 -0.59 -8.44 7.95
N LYS A 17 0.01 -7.82 6.92
CA LYS A 17 1.32 -7.19 7.06
C LYS A 17 1.20 -6.10 8.11
N ALA A 18 2.03 -6.17 9.14
CA ALA A 18 2.15 -5.10 10.11
C ALA A 18 2.53 -3.79 9.38
N LEU A 19 1.57 -2.88 9.31
CA LEU A 19 1.76 -1.53 8.81
C LEU A 19 2.15 -0.65 9.99
N PHE A 20 3.28 0.03 9.87
CA PHE A 20 3.68 1.05 10.82
C PHE A 20 3.30 2.41 10.24
N PHE A 21 2.30 3.06 10.86
CA PHE A 21 1.80 4.37 10.44
C PHE A 21 1.44 4.46 8.94
N GLY A 22 0.79 3.41 8.41
CA GLY A 22 0.38 3.36 7.00
C GLY A 22 1.48 2.96 6.00
N TRP A 23 2.67 2.57 6.47
CA TRP A 23 3.73 2.03 5.61
C TRP A 23 4.25 0.68 6.11
N THR A 24 4.64 -0.19 5.18
CA THR A 24 5.44 -1.38 5.50
C THR A 24 6.82 -0.95 6.01
N GLY A 25 7.44 -1.71 6.93
CA GLY A 25 8.80 -1.43 7.41
C GLY A 25 9.83 -1.21 6.30
N ILE A 26 9.77 -1.97 5.20
CA ILE A 26 10.64 -1.78 4.03
C ILE A 26 10.46 -0.39 3.40
N ASN A 27 9.21 0.08 3.29
CA ASN A 27 8.92 1.37 2.70
C ASN A 27 9.47 2.51 3.55
N LEU A 28 9.41 2.38 4.87
CA LEU A 28 10.03 3.34 5.80
C LEU A 28 11.55 3.41 5.63
N VAL A 29 12.23 2.26 5.47
CA VAL A 29 13.68 2.24 5.22
C VAL A 29 14.01 2.95 3.91
N ILE A 30 13.24 2.68 2.84
CA ILE A 30 13.45 3.33 1.53
C ILE A 30 13.23 4.84 1.63
N ILE A 31 12.16 5.29 2.28
CA ILE A 31 11.86 6.72 2.47
C ILE A 31 12.98 7.39 3.28
N ALA A 32 13.44 6.77 4.37
CA ALA A 32 14.51 7.31 5.20
C ALA A 32 15.82 7.46 4.42
N VAL A 33 16.28 6.40 3.73
CA VAL A 33 17.50 6.43 2.92
C VAL A 33 17.37 7.44 1.77
N GLY A 34 16.22 7.44 1.09
CA GLY A 34 15.92 8.37 0.01
C GLY A 34 15.96 9.83 0.46
N LEU A 35 15.36 10.16 1.60
CA LEU A 35 15.40 11.52 2.16
C LEU A 35 16.82 11.96 2.50
N VAL A 36 17.63 11.10 3.11
CA VAL A 36 19.03 11.42 3.42
C VAL A 36 19.82 11.69 2.13
N LEU A 37 19.75 10.78 1.15
CA LEU A 37 20.48 10.94 -0.12
C LEU A 37 20.01 12.16 -0.91
N SER A 38 18.70 12.37 -1.02
CA SER A 38 18.14 13.51 -1.74
C SER A 38 18.50 14.83 -1.08
N THR A 39 18.50 14.91 0.25
CA THR A 39 18.95 16.09 0.99
C THR A 39 20.44 16.35 0.78
N LEU A 40 21.29 15.32 0.83
CA LEU A 40 22.73 15.46 0.55
C LEU A 40 22.99 15.98 -0.87
N ILE A 41 22.32 15.39 -1.87
CA ILE A 41 22.44 15.84 -3.27
C ILE A 41 21.98 17.28 -3.39
N PHE A 42 20.86 17.64 -2.75
CA PHE A 42 20.36 19.01 -2.76
C PHE A 42 21.37 20.00 -2.19
N PHE A 43 22.03 19.68 -1.06
CA PHE A 43 23.06 20.55 -0.49
C PHE A 43 24.30 20.70 -1.38
N PHE A 44 24.76 19.61 -2.02
CA PHE A 44 25.98 19.66 -2.84
C PHE A 44 25.77 20.21 -4.25
N SER A 45 24.59 19.99 -4.84
CA SER A 45 24.34 20.27 -6.26
C SER A 45 23.17 21.22 -6.52
N PHE A 46 22.40 21.60 -5.48
CA PHE A 46 21.17 22.38 -5.59
C PHE A 46 20.07 21.73 -6.48
N VAL A 47 20.22 20.43 -6.79
CA VAL A 47 19.25 19.67 -7.56
C VAL A 47 18.14 19.19 -6.63
N TRP A 48 16.92 19.68 -6.86
CA TRP A 48 15.72 19.37 -6.07
C TRP A 48 14.92 18.18 -6.61
N VAL A 49 15.23 17.72 -7.82
CA VAL A 49 14.57 16.55 -8.47
C VAL A 49 14.55 15.29 -7.58
N PRO A 50 15.67 14.84 -6.96
CA PRO A 50 15.62 13.63 -6.13
C PRO A 50 14.75 13.81 -4.87
N LEU A 51 14.63 15.03 -4.36
CA LEU A 51 13.75 15.36 -3.22
C LEU A 51 12.27 15.26 -3.63
N LEU A 52 11.92 15.71 -4.83
CA LEU A 52 10.57 15.56 -5.36
C LEU A 52 10.21 14.08 -5.52
N ILE A 53 11.13 13.26 -6.06
CA ILE A 53 10.90 11.83 -6.28
C ILE A 53 10.66 11.11 -4.96
N THR A 54 11.44 11.39 -3.91
CA THR A 54 11.27 10.76 -2.60
C THR A 54 9.96 11.14 -1.93
N LEU A 55 9.53 12.40 -2.10
CA LEU A 55 8.25 12.89 -1.60
C LEU A 55 7.06 12.24 -2.34
N LEU A 56 7.14 12.14 -3.67
CA LEU A 56 6.14 11.42 -4.47
C LEU A 56 6.05 9.94 -4.07
N TYR A 57 7.20 9.29 -3.86
CA TYR A 57 7.24 7.90 -3.40
C TYR A 57 6.57 7.73 -2.03
N MET A 58 6.87 8.62 -1.07
CA MET A 58 6.27 8.60 0.26
C MET A 58 4.73 8.66 0.20
N VAL A 59 4.18 9.58 -0.60
CA VAL A 59 2.73 9.73 -0.80
C VAL A 59 2.14 8.50 -1.49
N LEU A 60 2.76 8.04 -2.57
CA LEU A 60 2.24 6.92 -3.36
C LEU A 60 2.20 5.61 -2.58
N THR A 61 3.17 5.41 -1.69
CA THR A 61 3.27 4.19 -0.90
C THR A 61 2.45 4.24 0.40
N PHE A 62 1.87 5.39 0.75
CA PHE A 62 1.01 5.54 1.92
C PHE A 62 -0.23 4.64 1.81
N THR A 63 -0.50 3.90 2.87
CA THR A 63 -1.62 2.95 2.99
C THR A 63 -2.61 3.49 4.01
N THR A 64 -3.84 3.76 3.57
CA THR A 64 -4.98 4.07 4.44
C THR A 64 -5.96 2.91 4.37
N ASP A 65 -6.39 2.44 5.54
CA ASP A 65 -7.51 1.52 5.80
C ASP A 65 -7.52 0.12 5.16
N ASN A 66 -6.58 -0.26 4.28
CA ASN A 66 -6.16 -1.64 3.91
C ASN A 66 -5.51 -1.76 2.53
N GLN A 67 -5.40 -0.67 1.76
CA GLN A 67 -4.79 -0.70 0.43
C GLN A 67 -3.82 0.46 0.22
N SER A 68 -2.63 0.15 -0.29
CA SER A 68 -1.65 1.16 -0.69
C SER A 68 -2.18 1.98 -1.86
N LEU A 69 -2.03 3.31 -1.83
CA LEU A 69 -2.42 4.20 -2.92
C LEU A 69 -1.84 3.77 -4.27
N LEU A 70 -0.60 3.25 -4.28
CA LEU A 70 0.03 2.68 -5.47
C LEU A 70 -0.82 1.56 -6.09
N LYS A 71 -1.33 0.64 -5.27
CA LYS A 71 -2.17 -0.47 -5.74
C LYS A 71 -3.51 0.02 -6.27
N VAL A 72 -4.07 1.05 -5.64
CA VAL A 72 -5.31 1.68 -6.10
C VAL A 72 -5.12 2.30 -7.48
N ILE A 73 -4.07 3.10 -7.65
CA ILE A 73 -3.73 3.71 -8.95
C ILE A 73 -3.42 2.65 -9.99
N GLN A 74 -2.64 1.62 -9.65
CA GLN A 74 -2.34 0.51 -10.56
C GLN A 74 -3.60 -0.23 -10.99
N ARG A 75 -4.55 -0.44 -10.07
CA ARG A 75 -5.85 -1.05 -10.39
C ARG A 75 -6.66 -0.18 -11.35
N TYR A 76 -6.68 1.13 -11.14
CA TYR A 76 -7.36 2.06 -12.06
C TYR A 76 -6.69 2.12 -13.43
N ILE A 77 -5.35 2.10 -13.50
CA ILE A 77 -4.61 2.05 -14.76
C ILE A 77 -4.92 0.75 -15.50
N ASN A 78 -4.84 -0.41 -14.82
CA ASN A 78 -5.21 -1.69 -15.42
C ASN A 78 -6.67 -1.69 -15.90
N TYR A 79 -7.59 -1.10 -15.14
CA TYR A 79 -8.97 -0.96 -15.57
C TYR A 79 -9.14 -0.05 -16.81
N LEU A 80 -8.39 1.05 -16.88
CA LEU A 80 -8.45 2.00 -18.00
C LEU A 80 -7.86 1.43 -19.29
N PHE A 81 -6.81 0.61 -19.20
CA PHE A 81 -6.02 0.18 -20.37
C PHE A 81 -6.15 -1.32 -20.72
N LEU A 82 -6.44 -2.21 -19.75
CA LEU A 82 -6.40 -3.67 -19.94
C LEU A 82 -7.79 -4.30 -19.86
N ASP A 83 -8.56 -4.00 -18.83
CA ASP A 83 -9.85 -4.67 -18.57
C ASP A 83 -11.00 -3.66 -18.53
N GLN A 84 -11.75 -3.54 -19.63
CA GLN A 84 -13.13 -3.06 -19.53
C GLN A 84 -13.91 -4.07 -18.67
N LEU A 85 -14.70 -3.58 -17.71
CA LEU A 85 -15.58 -4.42 -16.86
C LEU A 85 -16.63 -5.13 -17.75
N GLU A 86 -16.29 -6.25 -18.36
CA GLU A 86 -17.24 -7.12 -19.03
C GLU A 86 -18.04 -7.88 -17.97
N TYR A 87 -19.19 -7.31 -17.60
CA TYR A 87 -20.12 -7.95 -16.70
C TYR A 87 -20.93 -9.00 -17.48
N PHE A 88 -20.49 -10.25 -17.45
CA PHE A 88 -21.30 -11.36 -17.94
C PHE A 88 -22.35 -11.71 -16.88
N TRP A 89 -23.61 -11.41 -17.19
CA TRP A 89 -24.74 -11.92 -16.42
C TRP A 89 -24.83 -13.42 -16.65
N GLY A 90 -24.39 -14.21 -15.68
CA GLY A 90 -24.68 -15.64 -15.65
C GLY A 90 -26.14 -15.85 -15.29
N GLU A 91 -26.90 -16.53 -16.14
CA GLU A 91 -28.27 -16.91 -15.84
C GLU A 91 -28.30 -17.71 -14.52
N PRO A 92 -29.23 -17.41 -13.60
CA PRO A 92 -29.38 -18.19 -12.38
C PRO A 92 -29.70 -19.64 -12.77
N LYS A 93 -28.81 -20.56 -12.38
CA LYS A 93 -29.09 -21.99 -12.52
C LYS A 93 -30.26 -22.34 -11.60
N TYR A 94 -31.43 -22.56 -12.20
CA TYR A 94 -32.57 -23.22 -11.59
C TYR A 94 -32.24 -24.68 -11.28
#